data_AF-A0A7T4EHW7-F1
#
_entry.id   AF-A0A7T4EHW7-F1
#
_cell.length_a   1.000
_cell.length_b   1.000
_cell.length_c   1.000
_cell.angle_alpha   90.00
_cell.angle_beta   90.00
_cell.angle_gamma   90.00
#
_symmetry.space_group_name_H-M   'P 1'
#
loop_
_entity.id
_entity.type
_entity.pdbx_description
1 polymer ?
#
loop_
_entity_poly.entity_id
_entity_poly.type
_entity_poly.pdbx_seq_one_letter_code
_entity_poly.pdbx_strand_id
1 'polypeptide(L)'
;MFWFTLFHELAHILTADYETRRVDREKDSAARPQSERKADNWVANALLDGTAVDAIPQPYTAEGIVTCASDHSVSPAIVVGSLRRQGKVPRTWGADLIRRFEIS
;
A
#
# COMPACT_ATOMS: atom_id res chain seq x y z
N MET A 1 -7.30 7.65 6.86
CA MET A 1 -6.11 7.41 7.71
C MET A 1 -6.37 6.49 8.90
N PHE A 2 -7.56 6.50 9.56
CA PHE A 2 -7.85 5.59 10.69
C PHE A 2 -7.59 4.10 10.38
N TRP A 3 -8.17 3.58 9.29
CA TRP A 3 -7.97 2.18 8.91
C TRP A 3 -6.52 1.88 8.53
N PHE A 4 -5.85 2.76 7.78
CA PHE A 4 -4.43 2.59 7.48
C PHE A 4 -3.58 2.46 8.74
N THR A 5 -3.77 3.35 9.72
CA THR A 5 -3.04 3.27 11.00
C THR A 5 -3.40 2.01 11.79
N LEU A 6 -4.69 1.67 11.90
CA LEU A 6 -5.11 0.46 12.61
C LEU A 6 -4.52 -0.80 11.99
N PHE A 7 -4.61 -0.95 10.67
CA PHE A 7 -4.04 -2.08 9.96
C PHE A 7 -2.51 -2.05 10.00
N HIS A 8 -1.86 -0.88 10.04
CA HIS A 8 -0.40 -0.77 10.18
C HIS A 8 0.08 -1.28 11.53
N GLU A 9 -0.61 -0.93 12.60
CA GLU A 9 -0.34 -1.47 13.94
C GLU A 9 -0.64 -2.97 14.03
N LEU A 10 -1.74 -3.45 13.43
CA LEU A 10 -2.04 -4.89 13.34
C LEU A 10 -0.98 -5.65 12.53
N ALA A 11 -0.50 -5.06 11.45
CA ALA A 11 0.56 -5.64 10.64
C ALA A 11 1.89 -5.69 11.40
N HIS A 12 2.19 -4.69 12.23
CA HIS A 12 3.33 -4.76 13.16
C HIS A 12 3.18 -5.91 14.14
N ILE A 13 2.00 -6.13 14.73
CA ILE A 13 1.76 -7.25 15.65
C ILE A 13 1.92 -8.60 14.93
N LEU A 14 1.28 -8.77 13.77
CA LEU A 14 1.34 -10.02 12.99
C LEU A 14 2.74 -10.29 12.44
N THR A 15 3.44 -9.25 11.97
CA THR A 15 4.79 -9.38 11.42
C THR A 15 5.81 -9.55 12.54
N ALA A 16 5.66 -8.89 13.69
CA ALA A 16 6.52 -9.10 14.85
C ALA A 16 6.33 -10.50 15.46
N ASP A 17 5.11 -11.04 15.53
CA ASP A 17 4.84 -12.42 15.96
C ASP A 17 5.39 -13.44 14.94
N TYR A 18 5.32 -13.12 13.64
CA TYR A 18 5.91 -13.94 12.58
C TYR A 18 7.44 -13.91 12.60
N GLU A 19 8.05 -12.74 12.79
CA GLU A 19 9.50 -12.57 12.90
C GLU A 19 10.03 -13.14 14.22
N THR A 20 9.36 -12.99 15.37
CA THR A 20 9.78 -13.68 16.60
C THR A 20 9.77 -15.20 16.48
N ARG A 21 8.91 -15.78 15.63
CA ARG A 21 8.97 -17.20 15.24
C ARG A 21 10.02 -17.53 14.16
N ARG A 22 10.58 -16.52 13.46
CA ARG A 22 11.57 -16.69 12.38
C ARG A 22 12.99 -16.23 12.73
N VAL A 23 13.17 -15.42 13.77
CA VAL A 23 14.44 -14.88 14.27
C VAL A 23 15.19 -15.98 15.04
N ASP A 24 15.47 -17.06 14.33
CA ASP A 24 16.65 -17.91 14.55
C ASP A 24 17.64 -17.74 13.39
N ARG A 25 17.39 -16.82 12.43
CA ARG A 25 18.32 -16.48 11.36
C ARG A 25 18.36 -14.99 11.04
N GLU A 26 19.54 -14.42 11.32
CA GLU A 26 20.15 -13.25 10.67
C GLU A 26 19.55 -11.87 10.96
N LYS A 27 20.18 -11.18 11.93
CA LYS A 27 20.14 -9.73 12.10
C LYS A 27 21.06 -9.07 11.06
N ASP A 28 20.53 -8.10 10.33
CA ASP A 28 21.39 -7.01 9.84
C ASP A 28 20.62 -5.68 9.70
N SER A 29 21.27 -4.60 10.16
CA SER A 29 20.65 -3.34 10.54
C SER A 29 21.21 -2.19 9.71
N ALA A 30 20.52 -1.76 8.64
CA ALA A 30 20.83 -0.49 7.94
C ALA A 30 19.75 0.08 6.99
N ALA A 31 18.57 -0.53 6.89
CA ALA A 31 17.46 0.00 6.08
C ALA A 31 16.28 0.31 7.01
N ARG A 32 15.37 1.23 6.62
CA ARG A 32 14.02 1.35 7.25
C ARG A 32 13.57 -0.05 7.67
N PRO A 33 13.26 -0.29 8.96
CA PRO A 33 13.10 -1.63 9.50
C PRO A 33 12.32 -2.48 8.52
N GLN A 34 12.85 -3.63 8.11
CA GLN A 34 12.21 -4.48 7.12
C GLN A 34 10.76 -4.81 7.53
N SER A 35 10.48 -4.76 8.84
CA SER A 35 9.16 -4.80 9.48
C SER A 35 8.23 -3.65 9.04
N GLU A 36 8.66 -2.40 9.01
CA GLU A 36 7.84 -1.25 8.57
C GLU A 36 7.40 -1.41 7.12
N ARG A 37 8.32 -1.78 6.22
CA ARG A 37 7.99 -2.01 4.81
C ARG A 37 7.05 -3.21 4.64
N LYS A 38 7.22 -4.26 5.44
CA LYS A 38 6.34 -5.43 5.44
C LYS A 38 4.94 -5.05 5.94
N ALA A 39 4.86 -4.25 6.99
CA ALA A 39 3.61 -3.73 7.53
C ALA A 39 2.87 -2.90 6.47
N ASP A 40 3.52 -1.91 5.87
CA ASP A 40 2.93 -1.09 4.81
C ASP A 40 2.40 -1.92 3.63
N ASN A 41 3.17 -2.92 3.20
CA ASN A 41 2.77 -3.80 2.11
C ASN A 41 1.60 -4.71 2.49
N TRP A 42 1.58 -5.22 3.73
CA TRP A 42 0.48 -6.04 4.22
C TRP A 42 -0.80 -5.23 4.31
N VAL A 43 -0.73 -4.01 4.86
CA VAL A 43 -1.85 -3.06 4.91
C VAL A 43 -2.36 -2.73 3.52
N ALA A 44 -1.46 -2.41 2.58
CA ALA A 44 -1.85 -2.10 1.21
C ALA A 44 -2.53 -3.28 0.49
N ASN A 45 -2.15 -4.52 0.81
CA ASN A 45 -2.79 -5.72 0.28
C ASN A 45 -4.10 -6.07 1.00
N ALA A 46 -4.18 -5.84 2.32
CA ALA A 46 -5.38 -6.09 3.11
C ALA A 46 -6.48 -5.06 2.85
N LEU A 47 -6.11 -3.81 2.55
CA LEU A 47 -7.05 -2.71 2.31
C LEU A 47 -7.54 -2.63 0.87
N LEU A 48 -6.71 -3.07 -0.09
CA LEU A 48 -7.05 -3.03 -1.50
C LEU A 48 -6.67 -4.36 -2.14
N ASP A 49 -7.64 -5.28 -2.15
CA ASP A 49 -7.51 -6.52 -2.90
C ASP A 49 -7.19 -6.20 -4.36
N GLY A 50 -6.36 -7.04 -4.99
CA GLY A 50 -5.87 -6.79 -6.34
C GLY A 50 -6.99 -6.54 -7.37
N THR A 51 -8.18 -7.09 -7.13
CA THR A 51 -9.36 -6.93 -7.97
C THR A 51 -10.06 -5.58 -7.84
N ALA A 52 -9.85 -4.83 -6.75
CA ALA A 52 -10.49 -3.52 -6.54
C ALA A 52 -10.08 -2.51 -7.62
N VAL A 53 -8.82 -2.57 -8.07
CA VAL A 53 -8.34 -1.72 -9.17
C VAL A 53 -8.74 -2.23 -10.57
N ASP A 54 -9.32 -3.42 -10.69
CA ASP A 54 -9.95 -3.88 -11.94
C ASP A 54 -11.26 -3.15 -12.22
N ALA A 55 -11.93 -2.65 -11.18
CA ALA A 55 -13.16 -1.88 -11.34
C ALA A 55 -12.93 -0.46 -11.87
N ILE A 56 -11.68 0.03 -11.90
CA ILE A 56 -11.36 1.36 -12.42
C ILE A 56 -11.44 1.34 -13.96
N PRO A 57 -12.36 2.11 -14.57
CA PRO A 57 -12.50 2.13 -16.02
C PRO A 57 -11.25 2.72 -16.69
N GLN A 58 -10.91 2.18 -17.86
CA GLN A 58 -9.85 2.74 -18.70
C GLN A 58 -10.42 3.83 -19.63
N PRO A 59 -9.65 4.89 -19.94
CA PRO A 59 -8.29 5.15 -19.46
C PRO A 59 -8.27 5.55 -17.97
N TYR A 60 -7.23 5.15 -17.23
CA TYR A 60 -7.10 5.51 -15.82
C TYR A 60 -6.99 7.04 -15.66
N THR A 61 -7.89 7.63 -14.90
CA THR A 61 -7.93 9.08 -14.63
C THR A 61 -7.70 9.37 -13.15
N ALA A 62 -7.24 10.60 -12.84
CA ALA A 62 -7.09 11.06 -11.46
C ALA A 62 -8.38 10.90 -10.64
N GLU A 63 -9.52 11.21 -11.25
CA GLU A 63 -10.85 11.06 -10.66
C GLU A 63 -11.17 9.60 -10.35
N GLY A 64 -10.95 8.68 -11.29
CA GLY A 64 -11.17 7.24 -11.06
C GLY A 64 -10.31 6.67 -9.93
N ILE A 65 -9.07 7.17 -9.79
CA ILE A 65 -8.18 6.82 -8.68
C ILE A 65 -8.74 7.34 -7.34
N VAL A 66 -9.20 8.59 -7.30
CA VAL A 66 -9.76 9.21 -6.08
C VAL A 66 -11.06 8.53 -5.66
N THR A 67 -11.93 8.20 -6.61
CA THR A 67 -13.18 7.46 -6.35
C THR A 67 -12.88 6.09 -5.77
N CYS A 68 -12.01 5.29 -6.41
CA CYS A 68 -11.61 4.00 -5.90
C CYS A 68 -10.95 4.11 -4.50
N ALA A 69 -10.12 5.13 -4.29
CA ALA A 69 -9.51 5.36 -2.99
C ALA A 69 -10.55 5.67 -1.90
N SER A 70 -11.56 6.46 -2.24
CA SER A 70 -12.64 6.85 -1.34
C SER A 70 -13.53 5.65 -1.01
N ASP A 71 -13.91 4.85 -2.01
CA ASP A 71 -14.75 3.66 -1.85
C ASP A 71 -14.09 2.63 -0.91
N HIS A 72 -12.76 2.52 -0.96
CA HIS A 72 -11.99 1.63 -0.10
C HIS A 72 -11.41 2.31 1.14
N SER A 73 -11.72 3.60 1.39
CA SER A 73 -11.20 4.39 2.51
C SER A 73 -9.67 4.38 2.64
N VAL A 74 -8.97 4.36 1.49
CA VAL A 74 -7.51 4.38 1.39
C VAL A 74 -6.99 5.70 0.81
N SER A 75 -5.67 5.87 0.81
CA SER A 75 -5.04 6.96 0.05
C SER A 75 -5.01 6.64 -1.46
N PRO A 76 -5.22 7.63 -2.35
CA PRO A 76 -4.98 7.50 -3.79
C PRO A 76 -3.61 6.94 -4.15
N ALA A 77 -2.57 7.20 -3.34
CA ALA A 77 -1.24 6.64 -3.55
C ALA A 77 -1.19 5.11 -3.44
N ILE A 78 -2.05 4.51 -2.59
CA ILE A 78 -2.18 3.05 -2.45
C ILE A 78 -2.79 2.46 -3.73
N VAL A 79 -3.78 3.12 -4.30
CA VAL A 79 -4.43 2.71 -5.57
C VAL A 79 -3.43 2.77 -6.73
N VAL A 80 -2.67 3.87 -6.86
CA VAL A 80 -1.60 3.99 -7.88
C VAL A 80 -0.51 2.94 -7.67
N GLY A 81 -0.12 2.67 -6.42
CA GLY A 81 0.83 1.62 -6.06
C GLY A 81 0.36 0.23 -6.50
N SER A 82 -0.92 -0.08 -6.28
CA SER A 82 -1.54 -1.34 -6.71
C SER A 82 -1.55 -1.50 -8.23
N LEU A 83 -1.95 -0.45 -8.98
CA LEU A 83 -1.92 -0.46 -10.45
C LEU A 83 -0.52 -0.72 -11.02
N ARG A 84 0.51 -0.09 -10.45
CA ARG A 84 1.92 -0.30 -10.85
C ARG A 84 2.39 -1.71 -10.54
N ARG A 85 2.03 -2.25 -9.36
CA ARG A 85 2.39 -3.61 -8.93
C ARG A 85 1.80 -4.67 -9.86
N GLN A 86 0.59 -4.44 -10.35
CA GLN A 86 -0.09 -5.35 -11.29
C GLN A 86 0.34 -5.17 -12.76
N GLY A 87 1.27 -4.26 -13.05
CA GLY A 87 1.73 -4.01 -14.42
C GLY A 87 0.69 -3.34 -15.32
N LYS A 88 -0.40 -2.82 -14.76
CA LYS A 88 -1.46 -2.12 -15.51
C LYS A 88 -1.03 -0.75 -16.01
N VAL A 89 -0.08 -0.14 -15.32
CA VAL A 89 0.52 1.16 -15.67
C VAL A 89 2.03 1.13 -15.45
N PRO A 90 2.81 1.92 -16.21
CA PRO A 90 4.25 2.04 -15.99
C PRO A 90 4.59 2.52 -14.57
N ARG A 91 5.76 2.14 -14.05
CA ARG A 91 6.24 2.56 -12.71
C ARG A 91 6.34 4.08 -12.52
N THR A 92 6.43 4.83 -13.61
CA THR A 92 6.50 6.30 -13.63
C THR A 92 5.12 6.97 -13.67
N TRP A 93 4.06 6.23 -14.02
CA TRP A 93 2.72 6.77 -14.22
C TRP A 93 2.06 7.16 -12.89
N GLY A 94 1.40 8.33 -12.83
CA GLY A 94 0.72 8.81 -11.63
C GLY A 94 1.64 9.30 -10.51
N ALA A 95 2.90 9.63 -10.82
CA ALA A 95 3.85 10.17 -9.83
C ALA A 95 3.46 11.58 -9.34
N ASP A 96 2.84 12.36 -10.21
CA ASP A 96 2.21 13.64 -9.92
C ASP A 96 1.01 13.48 -8.97
N LEU A 97 0.19 12.44 -9.17
CA LEU A 97 -0.93 12.12 -8.29
C LEU A 97 -0.44 11.80 -6.87
N ILE A 98 0.56 10.94 -6.73
CA ILE A 98 1.13 10.58 -5.42
C ILE A 98 1.62 11.83 -4.67
N ARG A 99 2.42 12.69 -5.31
CA ARG A 99 2.94 13.92 -4.66
C ARG A 99 1.84 14.87 -4.21
N ARG A 100 0.73 14.94 -4.96
CA ARG A 100 -0.38 15.86 -4.68
C ARG A 100 -1.17 15.44 -3.44
N PHE A 101 -1.24 14.15 -3.14
CA PHE A 101 -1.98 13.61 -1.99
C PHE A 101 -1.12 13.41 -0.74
N GLU A 102 0.21 13.54 -0.82
CA GLU A 102 1.09 13.55 0.36
C GLU A 102 1.12 14.91 1.08
N ILE A 103 0.70 16.00 0.41
CA ILE A 103 0.78 17.38 0.92
C ILE A 103 -0.56 17.86 1.51
N SER A 104 -1.64 17.08 1.40
CA SER A 104 -2.99 17.45 1.85
C SER A 104 -3.46 16.68 3.07
#